data_AF-A0A3B3CTZ9-F1
#
_entry.id   AF-A0A3B3CTZ9-F1
#
_cell.length_a   1.000
_cell.length_b   1.000
_cell.length_c   1.000
_cell.angle_alpha   90.00
_cell.angle_beta   90.00
_cell.angle_gamma   90.00
#
_symmetry.space_group_name_H-M   'P 1'
#
loop_
_entity.id
_entity.type
_entity.pdbx_description
1 polymer ?
#
loop_
_entity_poly.entity_id
_entity_poly.type
_entity_poly.pdbx_seq_one_letter_code
_entity_poly.pdbx_strand_id
1 'polypeptide(L)'
;MSCVCDPGYVLSAGECVPYSQCGCSFEGFYYQSGETVILGEDCGRRCSCTAGSMTCSPYSCGRKESCSVEDGERGCRPNGYATCWIRGAGSYQTFDGLTYQYAGACKLTLAKLMGSSDHPHFKVTSEKVPKVHHMVHSLHWTYVWTSSIDLKILNQLCVRFYEIML
;
A
#
# COMPACT_ATOMS: atom_id res chain seq x y z
N MET A 1 -43.59 -6.40 23.53
CA MET A 1 -43.32 -7.45 22.53
C MET A 1 -41.82 -7.50 22.33
N SER A 2 -41.19 -8.66 22.52
CA SER A 2 -39.77 -8.86 22.19
C SER A 2 -39.66 -9.13 20.70
N CYS A 3 -38.71 -8.49 20.01
CA CYS A 3 -38.37 -8.83 18.63
C CYS A 3 -37.21 -9.82 18.65
N VAL A 4 -37.32 -10.89 17.88
CA VAL A 4 -36.28 -11.91 17.74
C VAL A 4 -35.97 -12.10 16.27
N CYS A 5 -34.74 -12.50 15.94
CA CYS A 5 -34.36 -12.83 14.58
C CYS A 5 -35.04 -14.11 14.10
N ASP A 6 -35.25 -14.20 12.79
CA ASP A 6 -35.75 -15.42 12.15
C ASP A 6 -34.80 -16.61 12.36
N PRO A 7 -35.30 -17.86 12.33
CA PRO A 7 -34.47 -19.05 12.45
C PRO A 7 -33.30 -19.06 11.44
N GLY A 8 -32.07 -19.27 11.94
CA GLY A 8 -30.85 -19.23 11.13
C GLY A 8 -30.14 -17.87 11.11
N TYR A 9 -30.74 -16.84 11.68
CA TYR A 9 -30.16 -15.50 11.82
C TYR A 9 -29.85 -15.19 13.29
N VAL A 10 -28.82 -14.39 13.51
CA VAL A 10 -28.36 -13.94 14.82
C VAL A 10 -28.27 -12.42 14.84
N LEU A 11 -28.57 -11.81 15.99
CA LEU A 11 -28.47 -10.37 16.16
C LEU A 11 -27.00 -9.96 16.25
N SER A 12 -26.53 -9.15 15.32
CA SER A 12 -25.17 -8.66 15.19
C SER A 12 -25.20 -7.17 14.87
N ALA A 13 -24.66 -6.33 15.75
CA ALA A 13 -24.72 -4.86 15.66
C ALA A 13 -26.13 -4.27 15.42
N GLY A 14 -27.17 -4.91 15.96
CA GLY A 14 -28.56 -4.45 15.81
C GLY A 14 -29.27 -4.98 14.55
N GLU A 15 -28.59 -5.74 13.70
CA GLU A 15 -29.16 -6.37 12.52
C GLU A 15 -29.18 -7.90 12.65
N CYS A 16 -30.16 -8.56 12.05
CA CYS A 16 -30.21 -10.01 11.98
C CYS A 16 -29.40 -10.50 10.78
N VAL A 17 -28.26 -11.17 11.03
CA VAL A 17 -27.36 -11.68 9.98
C VAL A 17 -27.23 -13.20 10.06
N PRO A 18 -26.88 -13.90 8.97
CA PRO A 18 -26.53 -15.31 9.04
C PRO A 18 -25.37 -15.54 10.01
N TYR A 19 -25.32 -16.71 10.66
CA TYR A 19 -24.28 -17.04 11.63
C TYR A 19 -22.84 -16.80 11.11
N SER A 20 -22.58 -17.12 9.84
CA SER A 20 -21.27 -16.90 9.20
C SER A 20 -20.86 -15.43 9.06
N GLN A 21 -21.82 -14.51 9.10
CA GLN A 21 -21.61 -13.07 8.99
C GLN A 21 -21.69 -12.37 10.36
N CYS A 22 -21.80 -13.12 11.45
CA CYS A 22 -21.76 -12.59 12.79
C CYS A 22 -20.41 -11.89 13.06
N GLY A 23 -20.46 -10.65 13.52
CA GLY A 23 -19.29 -9.89 13.93
C GLY A 23 -18.77 -10.30 15.30
N CYS A 24 -17.61 -9.78 15.68
CA CYS A 24 -16.89 -10.17 16.88
C CYS A 24 -16.88 -9.02 17.89
N SER A 25 -17.26 -9.30 19.13
CA SER A 25 -17.01 -8.39 20.25
C SER A 25 -15.67 -8.75 20.90
N PHE A 26 -14.69 -7.86 20.82
CA PHE A 26 -13.34 -8.12 21.29
C PHE A 26 -12.73 -6.86 21.93
N GLU A 27 -12.22 -7.00 23.16
CA GLU A 27 -11.62 -5.90 23.95
C GLU A 27 -12.48 -4.62 24.05
N GLY A 28 -13.81 -4.80 24.11
CA GLY A 28 -14.76 -3.69 24.23
C GLY A 28 -15.18 -3.03 22.92
N PHE A 29 -14.64 -3.49 21.78
CA PHE A 29 -15.00 -3.02 20.45
C PHE A 29 -15.71 -4.12 19.65
N TYR A 30 -16.53 -3.70 18.69
CA TYR A 30 -17.22 -4.59 17.77
C TYR A 30 -16.55 -4.52 16.39
N TYR A 31 -16.27 -5.68 15.80
CA TYR A 31 -15.63 -5.85 14.50
C TYR A 31 -16.56 -6.64 13.57
N GLN A 32 -16.60 -6.28 12.29
CA GLN A 32 -17.42 -6.97 11.30
C GLN A 32 -16.81 -8.33 10.93
N SER A 33 -17.66 -9.29 10.52
CA SER A 33 -17.16 -10.58 10.00
C SER A 33 -16.33 -10.33 8.73
N GLY A 34 -15.12 -10.90 8.67
CA GLY A 34 -14.15 -10.69 7.59
C GLY A 34 -13.18 -9.53 7.84
N GLU A 35 -13.40 -8.72 8.87
CA GLU A 35 -12.50 -7.61 9.20
C GLU A 35 -11.15 -8.12 9.71
N THR A 36 -10.06 -7.46 9.31
CA THR A 36 -8.71 -7.72 9.80
C THR A 36 -8.08 -6.42 10.30
N VAL A 37 -7.64 -6.41 11.55
CA VAL A 37 -7.16 -5.21 12.24
C VAL A 37 -5.80 -5.45 12.90
N ILE A 38 -5.01 -4.39 13.06
CA ILE A 38 -3.76 -4.40 13.83
C ILE A 38 -4.02 -3.82 15.21
N LEU A 39 -3.72 -4.60 16.26
CA LEU A 39 -3.96 -4.24 17.65
C LEU A 39 -2.65 -4.26 18.46
N GLY A 40 -2.69 -3.67 19.66
CA GLY A 40 -1.53 -3.49 20.54
C GLY A 40 -0.85 -2.13 20.35
N GLU A 41 -0.34 -1.54 21.43
CA GLU A 41 0.28 -0.21 21.40
C GLU A 41 1.48 -0.12 20.43
N ASP A 42 2.15 -1.24 20.23
CA ASP A 42 3.33 -1.46 19.39
C ASP A 42 3.01 -2.14 18.04
N CYS A 43 1.72 -2.28 17.70
CA CYS A 43 1.27 -3.09 16.57
C CYS A 43 1.73 -4.56 16.70
N GLY A 44 1.80 -5.08 17.93
CA GLY A 44 2.33 -6.42 18.24
C GLY A 44 1.47 -7.60 17.76
N ARG A 45 0.27 -7.36 17.24
CA ARG A 45 -0.62 -8.44 16.79
C ARG A 45 -1.58 -8.03 15.68
N ARG A 46 -1.83 -8.99 14.78
CA ARG A 46 -2.82 -8.92 13.70
C ARG A 46 -3.99 -9.84 14.07
N CYS A 47 -5.20 -9.31 14.03
CA CYS A 47 -6.40 -10.03 14.42
C CYS A 47 -7.41 -10.05 13.28
N SER A 48 -8.11 -11.16 13.11
CA SER A 48 -9.17 -11.32 12.11
C SER A 48 -10.44 -11.83 12.77
N CYS A 49 -11.55 -11.18 12.44
CA CYS A 49 -12.89 -11.58 12.89
C CYS A 49 -13.52 -12.52 11.86
N THR A 50 -13.98 -13.69 12.28
CA THR A 50 -14.70 -14.63 11.42
C THR A 50 -15.80 -15.33 12.21
N ALA A 51 -17.05 -15.18 11.77
CA ALA A 51 -18.22 -15.87 12.35
C ALA A 51 -18.30 -15.76 13.88
N GLY A 52 -18.16 -14.55 14.42
CA GLY A 52 -18.21 -14.26 15.85
C GLY A 52 -16.95 -14.61 16.65
N SER A 53 -15.92 -15.16 16.01
CA SER A 53 -14.65 -15.49 16.65
C SER A 53 -13.52 -14.58 16.19
N MET A 54 -12.79 -14.01 17.16
CA MET A 54 -11.60 -13.22 16.90
C MET A 54 -10.35 -14.11 17.02
N THR A 55 -9.54 -14.17 15.97
CA THR A 55 -8.26 -14.90 15.97
C THR A 55 -7.11 -13.92 15.78
N CYS A 56 -6.11 -13.96 16.67
CA CYS A 56 -4.95 -13.09 16.61
C CYS A 56 -3.64 -13.86 16.45
N SER A 57 -2.71 -13.32 15.67
CA SER A 57 -1.34 -13.81 15.53
C SER A 57 -0.34 -12.70 15.86
N PRO A 58 0.88 -13.06 16.34
CA PRO A 58 1.96 -12.09 16.49
C PRO A 58 2.20 -11.32 15.18
N TYR A 59 2.47 -10.03 15.31
CA TYR A 59 2.73 -9.12 14.20
C TYR A 59 3.76 -8.08 14.62
N SER A 60 4.52 -7.56 13.67
CA SER A 60 5.42 -6.45 13.91
C SER A 60 5.58 -5.65 12.63
N CYS A 61 5.72 -4.33 12.78
CA CYS A 61 6.05 -3.48 11.64
C CYS A 61 7.43 -3.79 11.08
N GLY A 62 7.61 -3.53 9.79
CA GLY A 62 8.90 -3.64 9.13
C GLY A 62 9.93 -2.68 9.73
N ARG A 63 11.22 -2.90 9.45
CA ARG A 63 12.34 -2.12 10.02
C ARG A 63 12.25 -0.61 9.77
N LYS A 64 11.54 -0.19 8.74
CA LYS A 64 11.41 1.21 8.34
C LYS A 64 9.94 1.64 8.25
N GLU A 65 9.10 0.93 9.01
CA GLU A 65 7.75 1.34 9.33
C GLU A 65 7.67 1.67 10.82
N SER A 66 6.71 2.50 11.20
CA SER A 66 6.36 2.77 12.58
C SER A 66 4.89 2.46 12.80
N CYS A 67 4.59 1.91 13.99
CA CYS A 67 3.22 1.77 14.44
C CYS A 67 2.65 3.16 14.71
N SER A 68 1.55 3.50 14.04
CA SER A 68 0.85 4.77 14.26
C SER A 68 -0.64 4.61 14.00
N VAL A 69 -1.42 5.60 14.44
CA VAL A 69 -2.87 5.67 14.22
C VAL A 69 -3.13 6.82 13.27
N GLU A 70 -3.68 6.51 12.10
CA GLU A 70 -4.09 7.49 11.08
C GLU A 70 -5.57 7.27 10.79
N ASP A 71 -6.38 8.35 10.79
CA ASP A 71 -7.83 8.30 10.61
C ASP A 71 -8.57 7.32 11.55
N GLY A 72 -8.03 7.13 12.76
CA GLY A 72 -8.58 6.20 13.76
C GLY A 72 -8.18 4.74 13.55
N GLU A 73 -7.47 4.42 12.47
CA GLU A 73 -6.99 3.08 12.17
C GLU A 73 -5.51 2.92 12.55
N ARG A 74 -5.24 1.96 13.43
CA ARG A 74 -3.88 1.59 13.83
C ARG A 74 -3.26 0.70 12.76
N GLY A 75 -2.03 1.01 12.38
CA GLY A 75 -1.29 0.18 11.43
C GLY A 75 0.19 0.55 11.32
N CYS A 76 0.90 -0.22 10.51
CA CYS A 76 2.26 0.09 10.14
C CYS A 76 2.26 1.12 9.02
N ARG A 77 2.93 2.25 9.27
CA ARG A 77 3.07 3.34 8.31
C ARG A 77 4.55 3.52 7.98
N PRO A 78 4.90 3.86 6.73
CA PRO A 78 6.29 4.09 6.36
C PRO A 78 6.89 5.24 7.16
N ASN A 79 8.15 5.09 7.60
CA ASN A 79 8.87 6.14 8.33
C ASN A 79 9.23 7.34 7.44
N GLY A 80 9.22 7.16 6.12
CA GLY A 80 9.55 8.20 5.17
C GLY A 80 9.30 7.79 3.73
N TYR A 81 9.43 8.76 2.85
CA TYR A 81 9.25 8.60 1.42
C TYR A 81 10.53 9.01 0.71
N ALA A 82 10.89 8.27 -0.33
CA ALA A 82 11.93 8.69 -1.26
C ALA A 82 11.32 8.87 -2.65
N THR A 83 11.78 9.90 -3.35
CA THR A 83 11.28 10.25 -4.68
C THR A 83 12.45 10.40 -5.65
N CYS A 84 12.37 9.73 -6.79
CA CYS A 84 13.28 9.95 -7.92
C CYS A 84 12.63 10.88 -8.94
N TRP A 85 13.45 11.65 -9.68
CA TRP A 85 12.97 12.63 -10.65
C TRP A 85 13.67 12.51 -12.00
N ILE A 86 12.96 12.87 -13.07
CA ILE A 86 13.56 13.22 -14.35
C ILE A 86 13.42 14.72 -14.53
N ARG A 87 14.50 15.47 -14.30
CA ARG A 87 14.48 16.95 -14.31
C ARG A 87 14.56 17.56 -15.72
N GLY A 88 14.60 16.73 -16.76
CA GLY A 88 14.66 17.17 -18.16
C GLY A 88 15.36 16.15 -19.06
N ALA A 89 15.82 16.60 -20.22
CA ALA A 89 16.51 15.75 -21.20
C ALA A 89 17.82 15.20 -20.63
N GLY A 90 17.77 13.97 -20.09
CA GLY A 90 18.94 13.25 -19.60
C GLY A 90 19.39 13.62 -18.18
N SER A 91 18.63 14.41 -17.41
CA SER A 91 18.93 14.69 -16.00
C SER A 91 18.04 13.85 -15.08
N TYR A 92 18.64 13.01 -14.25
CA TYR A 92 17.95 12.09 -13.34
C TYR A 92 18.37 12.38 -11.91
N GLN A 93 17.40 12.48 -11.00
CA GLN A 93 17.65 12.54 -9.57
C GLN A 93 17.27 11.20 -8.94
N THR A 94 18.19 10.58 -8.21
CA THR A 94 17.99 9.32 -7.49
C THR A 94 17.29 9.53 -6.15
N PHE A 95 16.88 8.44 -5.51
CA PHE A 95 16.12 8.44 -4.25
C PHE A 95 16.86 9.05 -3.05
N ASP A 96 18.19 8.98 -3.07
CA ASP A 96 19.10 9.62 -2.11
C ASP A 96 19.40 11.09 -2.46
N GLY A 97 18.74 11.64 -3.48
CA GLY A 97 18.83 13.04 -3.86
C GLY A 97 19.98 13.38 -4.81
N LEU A 98 20.84 12.42 -5.17
CA LEU A 98 21.94 12.65 -6.11
C LEU A 98 21.43 12.87 -7.53
N THR A 99 22.12 13.74 -8.28
CA THR A 99 21.74 14.06 -9.67
C THR A 99 22.79 13.55 -10.65
N TYR A 100 22.32 12.83 -11.66
CA TYR A 100 23.14 12.27 -12.73
C TYR A 100 22.70 12.77 -14.09
N GLN A 101 23.68 13.06 -14.95
CA GLN A 101 23.45 13.35 -16.35
C GLN A 101 23.74 12.10 -17.18
N TYR A 102 22.73 11.61 -17.88
CA TYR A 102 22.82 10.44 -18.74
C TYR A 102 22.05 10.68 -20.04
N ALA A 103 22.79 10.92 -21.12
CA ALA A 103 22.22 11.23 -22.42
C ALA A 103 21.60 10.01 -23.11
N GLY A 104 22.08 8.79 -22.83
CA GLY A 104 21.95 7.67 -23.78
C GLY A 104 21.29 6.40 -23.26
N ALA A 105 19.98 6.24 -23.51
CA ALA A 105 19.34 4.97 -23.84
C ALA A 105 17.94 5.26 -24.41
N CYS A 106 17.49 4.51 -25.41
CA CYS A 106 16.10 4.60 -25.90
C CYS A 106 15.12 4.14 -24.81
N LYS A 107 15.52 3.20 -23.94
CA LYS A 107 14.73 2.71 -22.81
C LYS A 107 15.60 2.63 -21.56
N LEU A 108 15.12 3.19 -20.45
CA LEU A 108 15.82 3.23 -19.16
C LEU A 108 14.92 2.64 -18.07
N THR A 109 15.47 1.81 -17.18
CA THR A 109 14.77 1.40 -15.96
C THR A 109 15.03 2.44 -14.88
N LEU A 110 13.99 3.12 -14.41
CA LEU A 110 14.09 4.18 -13.41
C LEU A 110 14.10 3.61 -12.00
N ALA A 111 13.28 2.60 -11.77
CA ALA A 111 13.16 1.93 -10.49
C ALA A 111 12.71 0.50 -10.70
N LYS A 112 13.27 -0.42 -9.92
CA LYS A 112 12.81 -1.79 -9.83
C LYS A 112 13.13 -2.32 -8.44
N LEU A 113 12.31 -3.26 -7.98
CA LEU A 113 12.59 -3.98 -6.76
C LEU A 113 13.81 -4.90 -6.99
N MET A 114 14.79 -4.84 -6.10
CA MET A 114 15.99 -5.69 -6.12
C MET A 114 15.90 -6.74 -5.01
N GLY A 115 16.26 -7.99 -5.31
CA GLY A 115 16.27 -9.08 -4.32
C GLY A 115 14.92 -9.76 -4.11
N SER A 116 14.87 -10.62 -3.09
CA SER A 116 13.66 -11.29 -2.62
C SER A 116 12.99 -10.45 -1.54
N SER A 117 11.77 -9.98 -1.80
CA SER A 117 10.93 -9.35 -0.79
C SER A 117 9.53 -9.92 -0.82
N ASP A 118 8.84 -9.85 0.30
CA ASP A 118 7.41 -10.20 0.40
C ASP A 118 6.50 -9.22 -0.36
N HIS A 119 7.07 -8.10 -0.83
CA HIS A 119 6.38 -7.14 -1.68
C HIS A 119 6.35 -7.59 -3.15
N PRO A 120 5.26 -7.31 -3.88
CA PRO A 120 5.16 -7.64 -5.30
C PRO A 120 6.23 -6.92 -6.12
N HIS A 121 6.88 -7.69 -6.99
CA HIS A 121 7.90 -7.15 -7.89
C HIS A 121 7.32 -6.08 -8.82
N PHE A 122 7.97 -4.91 -8.85
CA PHE A 122 7.64 -3.84 -9.78
C PHE A 122 8.85 -3.45 -10.62
N LYS A 123 8.58 -2.90 -11.81
CA LYS A 123 9.58 -2.31 -12.69
C LYS A 123 9.00 -1.10 -13.40
N VAL A 124 9.62 0.04 -13.22
CA VAL A 124 9.29 1.29 -13.90
C VAL A 124 10.36 1.60 -14.94
N THR A 125 9.93 1.79 -16.18
CA THR A 125 10.82 2.14 -17.29
C THR A 125 10.35 3.40 -18.00
N SER A 126 11.29 4.24 -18.44
CA SER A 126 11.04 5.31 -19.40
C SER A 126 11.54 4.92 -20.79
N GLU A 127 10.87 5.40 -21.82
CA GLU A 127 11.27 5.23 -23.22
C GLU A 127 11.33 6.60 -23.91
N LYS A 128 12.41 6.89 -24.61
CA LYS A 128 12.60 8.08 -25.44
C LYS A 128 12.12 7.75 -26.86
N VAL A 129 11.01 8.34 -27.27
CA VAL A 129 10.50 8.20 -28.64
C VAL A 129 11.10 9.33 -29.51
N PRO A 130 11.89 9.02 -30.56
CA PRO A 130 12.35 10.04 -31.50
C PRO A 130 11.16 10.56 -32.32
N LYS A 131 10.84 11.85 -32.24
CA LYS A 131 9.87 12.52 -33.13
C LYS A 131 10.59 13.56 -33.99
N VAL A 132 10.30 13.53 -35.30
CA VAL A 132 11.08 14.11 -36.41
C VAL A 132 11.12 15.65 -36.48
N HIS A 133 10.54 16.41 -35.54
CA HIS A 133 10.73 17.87 -35.58
C HIS A 133 10.75 18.66 -34.28
N HIS A 134 10.44 18.08 -33.12
CA HIS A 134 10.64 18.75 -31.83
C HIS A 134 10.82 17.69 -30.75
N MET A 135 11.85 17.83 -29.91
CA MET A 135 12.08 16.96 -28.76
C MET A 135 10.98 17.20 -27.71
N VAL A 136 9.88 16.45 -27.79
CA VAL A 136 8.85 16.42 -26.75
C VAL A 136 8.92 15.05 -26.08
N HIS A 137 9.09 15.05 -24.75
CA HIS A 137 9.02 13.86 -23.92
C HIS A 137 7.59 13.29 -23.98
N SER A 138 7.30 12.34 -24.87
CA SER A 138 6.01 11.63 -24.83
C SER A 138 6.04 10.59 -23.73
N LEU A 139 5.30 10.85 -22.66
CA LEU A 139 5.17 9.96 -21.51
C LEU A 139 4.01 9.00 -21.76
N HIS A 140 4.28 7.70 -21.80
CA HIS A 140 3.25 6.66 -21.86
C HIS A 140 2.84 6.30 -20.43
N TRP A 141 1.54 6.36 -20.12
CA TRP A 141 1.01 6.05 -18.79
C TRP A 141 1.07 4.55 -18.54
N THR A 142 1.66 4.12 -17.42
CA THR A 142 1.53 2.74 -16.93
C THR A 142 1.09 2.81 -15.49
N TYR A 143 -0.14 2.40 -15.21
CA TYR A 143 -0.65 2.23 -13.85
C TYR A 143 -0.17 0.87 -13.35
N VAL A 144 0.54 0.85 -12.22
CA VAL A 144 0.88 -0.40 -11.52
C VAL A 144 0.19 -0.34 -10.17
N TRP A 145 -0.83 -1.16 -9.99
CA TRP A 145 -1.51 -1.35 -8.71
C TRP A 145 -0.80 -2.48 -7.96
N THR A 146 -0.26 -2.19 -6.79
CA THR A 146 0.12 -3.22 -5.83
C THR A 146 -0.50 -2.90 -4.48
N SER A 147 -0.87 -3.91 -3.73
CA SER A 147 -1.62 -3.84 -2.46
C SER A 147 -0.91 -3.07 -1.32
N SER A 148 0.24 -2.45 -1.58
CA SER A 148 1.09 -1.77 -0.58
C SER A 148 1.80 -0.53 -1.12
N ILE A 149 1.59 -0.14 -2.38
CA ILE A 149 2.30 0.98 -3.03
C ILE A 149 1.32 1.81 -3.87
N ASP A 150 0.99 3.02 -3.41
CA ASP A 150 0.25 4.00 -4.21
C ASP A 150 1.20 4.84 -5.08
N LEU A 151 1.23 4.55 -6.39
CA LEU A 151 2.07 5.25 -7.36
C LEU A 151 1.33 6.43 -7.99
N LYS A 152 1.63 7.66 -7.56
CA LYS A 152 1.09 8.89 -8.18
C LYS A 152 2.06 9.47 -9.21
N ILE A 153 1.79 9.20 -10.49
CA ILE A 153 2.54 9.77 -11.63
C ILE A 153 1.99 11.17 -11.93
N LEU A 154 2.70 12.20 -11.51
CA LEU A 154 2.46 13.60 -11.95
C LEU A 154 3.38 13.93 -13.13
N ASN A 155 2.90 14.80 -14.03
CA ASN A 155 3.55 15.15 -15.30
C ASN A 155 5.06 15.44 -15.16
N GLN A 156 5.85 14.80 -16.02
CA GLN A 156 7.33 14.76 -16.09
C GLN A 156 8.06 13.78 -15.12
N LEU A 157 7.38 12.66 -14.86
CA LEU A 157 7.83 11.39 -14.25
C LEU A 157 8.30 11.51 -12.79
N CYS A 158 7.29 11.49 -11.91
CA CYS A 158 7.41 11.19 -10.49
C CYS A 158 7.14 9.71 -10.25
N VAL A 159 8.00 9.05 -9.47
CA VAL A 159 7.64 7.78 -8.83
C VAL A 159 7.88 7.94 -7.34
N ARG A 160 6.77 8.06 -6.59
CA ARG A 160 6.79 8.07 -5.14
C ARG A 160 6.69 6.62 -4.69
N PHE A 161 7.76 6.11 -4.08
CA PHE A 161 7.74 4.77 -3.53
C PHE A 161 7.53 4.84 -2.01
N TYR A 162 6.67 3.96 -1.54
CA TYR A 162 6.64 3.50 -0.16
C TYR A 162 7.81 2.53 -0.05
N GLU A 163 8.96 3.13 0.28
CA GLU A 163 10.29 2.53 0.42
C GLU A 163 10.96 1.82 -0.76
N ILE A 164 12.22 2.21 -0.96
CA ILE A 164 13.25 1.41 -1.61
C ILE A 164 13.99 0.68 -0.49
N MET A 165 14.00 -0.66 -0.52
CA MET A 165 14.94 -1.44 0.27
C MET A 165 16.37 -1.07 -0.16
N LEU A 166 17.00 -0.19 0.61
CA LEU A 166 18.43 -0.25 0.89
C LEU A 166 18.63 -1.12 2.12
#